data_AF-A0AA86NGV9-F1
#
_entry.id   AF-A0AA86NGV9-F1
#
_cell.length_a   1.000
_cell.length_b   1.000
_cell.length_c   1.000
_cell.angle_alpha   90.00
_cell.angle_beta   90.00
_cell.angle_gamma   90.00
#
_symmetry.space_group_name_H-M   'P 1'
#
loop_
_entity.id
_entity.type
_entity.pdbx_description
1 polymer ?
#
loop_
_entity_poly.entity_id
_entity_poly.type
_entity_poly.pdbx_seq_one_letter_code
_entity_poly.pdbx_strand_id
1 'polypeptide(L)'
;MEEMRQFEGLTKVCFSTKNKMLRAIFGMRGVMNQLAENHLLVTKTEIDKEEIKRRVTEVLTETELEEQRPAKVSVVQFLQLLQAMRTRGLYL
;
A
#
# COMPACT_ATOMS: atom_id res chain seq x y z
N MET A 1 14.65 3.78 11.34
CA MET A 1 13.53 4.63 11.79
C MET A 1 12.46 4.83 10.71
N GLU A 2 12.84 4.99 9.44
CA GLU A 2 11.87 5.18 8.34
C GLU A 2 10.97 3.96 8.07
N GLU A 3 11.50 2.74 8.16
CA GLU A 3 10.72 1.51 7.94
C GLU A 3 9.59 1.33 8.96
N MET A 4 9.82 1.74 10.22
CA MET A 4 8.80 1.69 11.27
C MET A 4 7.67 2.69 10.99
N ARG A 5 7.99 3.88 10.47
CA ARG A 5 6.99 4.86 10.03
C ARG A 5 6.17 4.35 8.84
N GLN A 6 6.82 3.71 7.87
CA GLN A 6 6.12 3.12 6.73
C GLN A 6 5.20 1.97 7.15
N PHE A 7 5.65 1.12 8.08
CA PHE A 7 4.81 0.07 8.64
C PHE A 7 3.61 0.64 9.43
N GLU A 8 3.82 1.72 10.19
CA GLU A 8 2.75 2.43 10.89
C GLU A 8 1.74 3.05 9.90
N GLY A 9 2.21 3.66 8.81
CA GLY A 9 1.37 4.20 7.75
C GLY A 9 0.54 3.13 7.05
N LEU A 10 1.19 2.02 6.67
CA LEU A 10 0.54 0.85 6.07
C LEU A 10 -0.55 0.28 6.99
N THR A 11 -0.22 0.02 8.25
CA THR A 11 -1.19 -0.53 9.20
C THR A 11 -2.33 0.44 9.46
N LYS A 12 -2.09 1.75 9.58
CA LYS A 12 -3.17 2.75 9.69
C LYS A 12 -4.13 2.72 8.50
N VAL A 13 -3.60 2.67 7.27
CA VAL A 13 -4.44 2.59 6.06
C VAL A 13 -5.24 1.29 6.04
N CYS A 14 -4.60 0.15 6.26
CA CYS A 14 -5.27 -1.15 6.24
C CYS A 14 -6.33 -1.28 7.36
N PHE A 15 -6.05 -0.81 8.58
CA PHE A 15 -6.97 -0.97 9.70
C PHE A 15 -8.04 0.14 9.79
N SER A 16 -7.96 1.20 8.98
CA SER A 16 -9.02 2.21 8.84
C SER A 16 -10.40 1.59 8.56
N THR A 17 -10.43 0.50 7.79
CA THR A 17 -11.61 -0.33 7.54
C THR A 17 -11.25 -1.81 7.59
N LYS A 18 -10.93 -2.32 8.78
CA LYS A 18 -10.44 -3.69 9.04
C LYS A 18 -11.22 -4.85 8.40
N ASN A 19 -12.48 -4.63 8.04
CA ASN A 19 -13.37 -5.62 7.44
C ASN A 19 -13.44 -5.54 5.91
N LYS A 20 -12.89 -4.52 5.25
CA LYS A 20 -12.83 -4.47 3.78
C LYS A 20 -11.67 -5.30 3.26
N MET A 21 -11.77 -5.74 2.01
CA MET A 21 -10.66 -6.38 1.30
C MET A 21 -9.55 -5.37 1.04
N LEU A 22 -8.29 -5.80 1.06
CA LEU A 22 -7.15 -4.92 0.80
C LEU A 22 -7.26 -4.21 -0.55
N ARG A 23 -7.72 -4.89 -1.61
CA ARG A 23 -8.00 -4.24 -2.91
C ARG A 23 -8.92 -3.04 -2.81
N ALA A 24 -9.96 -3.11 -1.97
CA ALA A 24 -10.92 -2.03 -1.80
C ALA A 24 -10.36 -0.88 -0.96
N ILE A 25 -9.43 -1.18 -0.04
CA ILE A 25 -8.78 -0.18 0.82
C ILE A 25 -7.80 0.64 -0.01
N PHE A 26 -6.92 -0.03 -0.76
CA PHE A 26 -5.97 0.67 -1.61
C PHE A 26 -6.65 1.36 -2.80
N GLY A 27 -7.80 0.84 -3.25
CA GLY A 27 -8.64 1.49 -4.27
C GLY A 27 -9.29 2.82 -3.84
N MET A 28 -9.20 3.22 -2.56
CA MET A 28 -9.79 4.47 -2.10
C MET A 28 -9.02 5.67 -2.67
N ARG A 29 -9.76 6.67 -3.18
CA ARG A 29 -9.19 7.89 -3.76
C ARG A 29 -8.18 8.59 -2.85
N GLY A 30 -8.45 8.63 -1.54
CA GLY A 30 -7.55 9.22 -0.56
C GLY A 30 -6.20 8.51 -0.48
N VAL A 31 -6.21 7.18 -0.47
CA VAL A 31 -4.99 6.35 -0.42
C VAL A 31 -4.20 6.49 -1.72
N MET A 32 -4.87 6.48 -2.88
CA MET A 32 -4.21 6.67 -4.17
C MET A 32 -3.54 8.04 -4.30
N ASN A 33 -4.21 9.10 -3.84
CA ASN A 33 -3.62 10.44 -3.82
C ASN A 33 -2.42 10.51 -2.87
N GLN A 34 -2.54 9.96 -1.66
CA GLN A 34 -1.44 9.91 -0.69
C GLN A 34 -0.21 9.18 -1.25
N LEU A 35 -0.42 8.02 -1.89
CA LEU A 35 0.66 7.26 -2.53
C LEU A 35 1.37 8.07 -3.63
N ALA A 36 0.61 8.79 -4.46
CA ALA A 36 1.17 9.63 -5.53
C ALA A 36 1.96 10.83 -4.98
N GLU A 37 1.41 11.52 -3.97
CA GLU A 37 2.07 12.65 -3.29
C GLU A 37 3.36 12.20 -2.59
N ASN A 38 3.31 11.08 -1.86
CA ASN A 38 4.48 10.50 -1.20
C ASN A 38 5.54 10.04 -2.21
N HIS A 39 5.12 9.46 -3.34
CA HIS A 39 6.04 9.09 -4.41
C HIS A 39 6.80 10.31 -4.92
N LEU A 40 6.08 11.39 -5.26
CA LEU A 40 6.69 12.65 -5.71
C LEU A 40 7.64 13.23 -4.66
N LEU A 41 7.29 13.17 -3.38
CA LEU A 41 8.15 13.68 -2.29
C LEU A 41 9.47 12.91 -2.20
N VAL A 42 9.46 11.59 -2.38
CA VAL A 42 10.65 10.73 -2.25
C VAL A 42 11.48 10.70 -3.53
N THR A 43 10.85 10.49 -4.70
CA THR A 43 11.55 10.28 -5.97
C THR A 43 11.75 11.57 -6.77
N LYS A 44 11.07 12.67 -6.37
CA LYS A 44 11.01 13.94 -7.12
C LYS A 44 10.48 13.78 -8.55
N THR A 45 9.76 12.70 -8.81
CA THR A 45 9.19 12.37 -10.12
C THR A 45 7.67 12.30 -10.01
N GLU A 46 6.97 12.97 -10.92
CA GLU A 46 5.51 12.88 -11.01
C GLU A 46 5.12 11.55 -11.67
N ILE A 47 4.08 10.93 -11.11
CA ILE A 47 3.60 9.62 -11.54
C ILE A 47 2.08 9.71 -11.71
N ASP A 48 1.59 9.13 -12.80
CA ASP A 48 0.15 9.11 -13.05
C ASP A 48 -0.58 8.21 -12.05
N LYS A 49 -1.84 8.53 -11.78
CA LYS A 49 -2.69 7.78 -10.86
C LYS A 49 -2.97 6.37 -11.38
N GLU A 50 -3.08 6.20 -12.70
CA GLU A 50 -3.24 4.88 -13.31
C GLU A 50 -1.99 4.02 -13.15
N GLU A 51 -0.81 4.62 -13.20
CA GLU A 51 0.46 3.94 -12.94
C GLU A 51 0.56 3.47 -11.47
N ILE A 52 0.20 4.33 -10.51
CA ILE A 52 0.14 3.95 -9.08
C ILE A 52 -0.84 2.81 -8.87
N LYS A 53 -2.03 2.90 -9.47
CA LYS A 53 -3.06 1.86 -9.37
C LYS A 53 -2.58 0.53 -9.95
N ARG A 54 -1.87 0.55 -11.08
CA ARG A 54 -1.28 -0.65 -11.66
C ARG A 54 -0.28 -1.29 -10.71
N ARG A 55 0.68 -0.51 -10.20
CA ARG A 55 1.70 -0.99 -9.24
C ARG A 55 1.09 -1.56 -7.97
N VAL A 56 0.07 -0.91 -7.42
CA VAL A 56 -0.66 -1.42 -6.24
C VAL A 56 -1.33 -2.75 -6.55
N THR A 57 -1.97 -2.88 -7.71
CA THR A 57 -2.63 -4.12 -8.12
C THR A 57 -1.62 -5.24 -8.28
N GLU A 58 -0.51 -4.98 -8.97
CA GLU A 58 0.61 -5.93 -9.12
C GLU A 58 1.12 -6.42 -7.76
N VAL A 59 1.33 -5.52 -6.79
CA VAL A 59 1.76 -5.89 -5.43
C VAL A 59 0.75 -6.79 -4.73
N LEU A 60 -0.54 -6.46 -4.81
CA LEU A 60 -1.58 -7.20 -4.12
C LEU A 60 -1.80 -8.58 -4.73
N THR A 61 -1.64 -8.71 -6.04
CA THR A 61 -1.69 -9.99 -6.76
C THR A 61 -0.45 -10.84 -6.45
N GLU A 62 0.75 -10.26 -6.47
CA GLU A 62 1.99 -11.00 -6.14
C GLU A 62 2.05 -11.51 -4.70
N THR A 63 1.45 -10.77 -3.77
CA THR A 63 1.40 -11.16 -2.36
C THR A 63 0.20 -12.07 -2.04
N GLU A 64 -0.69 -12.30 -3.02
CA GLU A 64 -1.96 -13.04 -2.86
C GLU A 64 -2.86 -12.48 -1.73
N LEU A 65 -2.76 -11.17 -1.48
CA LEU A 65 -3.46 -10.49 -0.39
C LEU A 65 -4.68 -9.68 -0.85
N GLU A 66 -4.94 -9.60 -2.15
CA GLU A 66 -5.98 -8.73 -2.73
C GLU A 66 -7.38 -8.95 -2.12
N GLU A 67 -7.77 -10.19 -1.86
CA GLU A 67 -9.07 -10.58 -1.31
C GLU A 67 -9.04 -10.75 0.22
N GLN A 68 -7.85 -10.67 0.82
CA GLN A 68 -7.68 -10.80 2.26
C GLN A 68 -8.19 -9.55 2.98
N ARG A 69 -8.71 -9.76 4.19
CA ARG A 69 -9.08 -8.69 5.11
C ARG A 69 -7.91 -8.42 6.06
N PRO A 70 -7.58 -7.15 6.36
CA PRO A 70 -6.51 -6.79 7.29
C PRO A 70 -6.54 -7.58 8.61
N ALA A 71 -7.74 -7.85 9.14
CA ALA A 71 -7.92 -8.61 10.39
C ALA A 71 -7.52 -10.10 10.32
N LYS A 72 -7.30 -10.65 9.11
CA LYS A 72 -6.90 -12.05 8.87
C LYS A 72 -5.45 -12.17 8.39
N VAL A 73 -4.81 -11.04 8.07
CA VAL A 73 -3.43 -10.99 7.58
C VAL A 73 -2.46 -11.02 8.76
N SER A 74 -1.48 -11.90 8.70
CA SER A 74 -0.43 -12.00 9.71
C SER A 74 0.58 -10.85 9.61
N VAL A 75 1.34 -10.60 10.68
CA VAL A 75 2.42 -9.59 10.66
C VAL A 75 3.45 -9.89 9.57
N VAL A 76 3.79 -11.16 9.35
CA VAL A 76 4.74 -11.58 8.30
C VAL A 76 4.24 -11.17 6.92
N GLN A 77 2.96 -11.39 6.63
CA GLN A 77 2.34 -10.99 5.36
C GLN A 77 2.30 -9.47 5.20
N PHE A 78 2.09 -8.71 6.28
CA PHE A 78 2.21 -7.25 6.22
C PHE A 78 3.64 -6.78 5.93
N LEU A 79 4.65 -7.47 6.46
CA LEU A 79 6.06 -7.16 6.16
C LEU A 79 6.41 -7.49 4.70
N GLN A 80 5.90 -8.60 4.17
CA GLN A 80 6.04 -8.95 2.75
C GLN A 80 5.36 -7.90 1.85
N LEU A 81 4.15 -7.47 2.20
CA LEU A 81 3.43 -6.41 1.50
C LEU A 81 4.23 -5.10 1.52
N LEU A 82 4.76 -4.70 2.68
CA LEU A 82 5.57 -3.50 2.82
C LEU A 82 6.83 -3.56 1.94
N GLN A 83 7.52 -4.70 1.91
CA GLN A 83 8.70 -4.91 1.07
C GLN A 83 8.36 -4.82 -0.43
N ALA A 84 7.25 -5.43 -0.84
CA ALA A 84 6.78 -5.39 -2.23
C ALA A 84 6.38 -3.98 -2.67
N MET A 85 5.74 -3.20 -1.79
CA MET A 85 5.39 -1.81 -2.03
C MET A 85 6.64 -0.93 -2.21
N ARG A 86 7.62 -1.05 -1.30
CA ARG A 86 8.87 -0.29 -1.37
C ARG A 86 9.63 -0.56 -2.66
N THR A 87 9.72 -1.81 -3.09
CA THR A 87 10.44 -2.21 -4.32
C THR A 87 9.84 -1.54 -5.57
N ARG A 88 8.55 -1.20 -5.54
CA ARG A 88 7.83 -0.47 -6.61
C ARG A 88 7.73 1.04 -6.40
N GLY A 89 8.38 1.55 -5.36
CA GLY A 89 8.35 2.97 -5.00
C GLY A 89 6.99 3.43 -4.49
N LEU A 90 6.20 2.55 -3.87
CA LEU A 90 4.96 2.90 -3.19
C LEU A 90 5.25 3.16 -1.71
N TYR A 91 4.97 4.39 -1.25
CA TYR A 91 5.28 4.85 0.11
C TYR A 91 4.02 5.42 0.79
N LEU A 92 3.77 5.03 2.03
CA LEU A 92 2.61 5.46 2.83
C LEU A 92 2.99 6.38 3.98
#